data_AF-A0A6M5YTA2-F1
#
_entry.id   AF-A0A6M5YTA2-F1
#
_cell.length_a   1.000
_cell.length_b   1.000
_cell.length_c   1.000
_cell.angle_alpha   90.00
_cell.angle_beta   90.00
_cell.angle_gamma   90.00
#
_symmetry.space_group_name_H-M   'P 1'
#
loop_
_entity.id
_entity.type
_entity.pdbx_description
1 polymer ?
#
loop_
_entity_poly.entity_id
_entity_poly.type
_entity_poly.pdbx_seq_one_letter_code
_entity_poly.pdbx_strand_id
1 'polypeptide(L)'
;MTIRTLLALVATWPLCAAAGADDPPLLPEEAVWVMRYDDKLDGEVKDKPGAEVRWKLSVRNDRVAGRLAELKEADPADHRIGGEIAAGKPPVVALRQDGPKGLVCFYAGKRVAGDRIVGTWYDNRGAAGDFELTVEKK
;
A
#
# COMPACT_ATOMS: atom_id res chain seq x y z
N MET A 1 -8.18 -1.46 70.25
CA MET A 1 -8.81 -0.34 69.50
C MET A 1 -7.84 0.84 69.54
N THR A 2 -7.61 1.70 68.53
CA THR A 2 -7.92 1.79 67.08
C THR A 2 -7.22 3.10 66.62
N ILE A 3 -6.57 3.30 65.47
CA ILE A 3 -6.24 2.52 64.24
C ILE A 3 -4.85 3.02 63.75
N ARG A 4 -4.14 2.29 62.88
CA ARG A 4 -3.00 2.84 62.09
C ARG A 4 -3.46 3.20 60.68
N THR A 5 -3.46 4.47 60.33
CA THR A 5 -3.76 4.94 58.97
C THR A 5 -2.52 4.81 58.09
N LEU A 6 -2.55 3.93 57.08
CA LEU A 6 -1.56 3.94 56.00
C LEU A 6 -1.98 4.96 54.95
N LEU A 7 -1.10 5.91 54.63
CA LEU A 7 -1.27 6.81 53.50
C LEU A 7 -0.69 6.14 52.24
N ALA A 8 -1.56 5.68 51.33
CA ALA A 8 -1.13 5.10 50.06
C ALA A 8 -0.80 6.22 49.06
N LEU A 9 0.49 6.41 48.75
CA LEU A 9 0.93 7.37 47.74
C LEU A 9 0.74 6.76 46.35
N VAL A 10 -0.39 7.07 45.70
CA VAL A 10 -0.66 6.65 44.32
C VAL A 10 0.17 7.54 43.37
N ALA A 11 1.32 7.02 42.93
CA ALA A 11 2.13 7.67 41.90
C ALA A 11 1.45 7.50 40.53
N THR A 12 0.67 8.51 40.12
CA THR A 12 0.11 8.61 38.76
C THR A 12 1.22 8.90 37.75
N TRP A 13 1.84 7.85 37.22
CA TRP A 13 2.70 7.97 36.05
C TRP A 13 1.84 8.36 34.83
N PRO A 14 2.19 9.41 34.07
CA PRO A 14 1.54 9.66 32.81
C PRO A 14 1.92 8.53 31.86
N LEU A 15 0.93 7.74 31.40
CA LEU A 15 1.10 6.95 30.18
C LEU A 15 1.15 7.91 28.99
N CYS A 16 2.29 8.57 28.82
CA CYS A 16 2.76 8.99 27.51
C CYS A 16 3.09 7.70 26.73
N ALA A 17 2.04 7.08 26.18
CA ALA A 17 2.20 6.11 25.12
C ALA A 17 2.82 6.84 23.93
N ALA A 18 4.15 6.80 23.85
CA ALA A 18 4.87 7.17 22.65
C ALA A 18 4.44 6.20 21.55
N ALA A 19 3.50 6.63 20.70
CA ALA A 19 3.21 5.93 19.46
C ALA A 19 4.54 5.83 18.69
N GLY A 20 4.95 4.60 18.38
CA GLY A 20 6.32 4.30 17.99
C GLY A 20 6.79 5.12 16.79
N ALA A 21 7.90 5.84 16.97
CA ALA A 21 8.60 6.52 15.89
C ALA A 21 9.62 5.61 15.17
N ASP A 22 9.77 4.36 15.63
CA ASP A 22 10.83 3.42 15.24
C ASP A 22 10.32 2.12 14.57
N ASP A 23 9.01 1.96 14.35
CA ASP A 23 8.51 0.82 13.57
C ASP A 23 8.91 1.01 12.09
N PRO A 24 9.65 0.06 11.48
CA PRO A 24 10.08 0.20 10.09
C PRO A 24 8.87 0.20 9.15
N PRO A 25 8.89 0.99 8.06
CA PRO A 25 7.73 1.18 7.21
C PRO A 25 7.24 -0.14 6.60
N LEU A 26 5.91 -0.28 6.49
CA LEU A 26 5.27 -1.53 6.05
C LEU A 26 5.62 -1.94 4.60
N LEU A 27 6.13 -1.00 3.80
CA LEU A 27 6.70 -1.20 2.46
C LEU A 27 7.93 -0.29 2.31
N PRO A 28 8.84 -0.55 1.34
CA PRO A 28 9.98 0.33 1.07
C PRO A 28 9.55 1.78 0.80
N GLU A 29 10.27 2.75 1.37
CA GLU A 29 9.95 4.19 1.27
C GLU A 29 10.00 4.72 -0.16
N GLU A 30 10.97 4.27 -0.97
CA GLU A 30 11.02 4.51 -2.41
C GLU A 30 11.42 3.22 -3.14
N ALA A 31 10.62 2.80 -4.11
CA ALA A 31 10.90 1.65 -4.95
C ALA A 31 10.24 1.76 -6.33
N VAL A 32 10.81 1.06 -7.31
CA VAL A 32 10.08 0.72 -8.53
C VAL A 32 9.36 -0.60 -8.29
N TRP A 33 8.08 -0.63 -8.64
CA TRP A 33 7.23 -1.80 -8.54
C TRP A 33 6.75 -2.21 -9.93
N VAL A 34 6.89 -3.50 -10.24
CA VAL A 34 6.37 -4.10 -11.48
C VAL A 34 4.96 -4.60 -11.20
N MET A 35 3.97 -4.02 -11.88
CA MET A 35 2.58 -4.45 -11.83
C MET A 35 2.28 -5.39 -13.01
N ARG A 36 1.63 -6.52 -12.71
CA ARG A 36 1.03 -7.44 -13.67
C ARG A 36 -0.45 -7.58 -13.35
N TYR A 37 -1.29 -7.78 -14.36
CA TYR A 37 -2.72 -7.94 -14.19
C TYR A 37 -3.34 -8.70 -15.37
N ASP A 38 -4.54 -9.27 -15.16
CA ASP A 38 -5.40 -9.79 -16.23
C ASP A 38 -6.87 -9.40 -16.01
N ASP A 39 -7.78 -9.96 -16.81
CA ASP A 39 -9.22 -9.68 -16.82
C ASP A 39 -10.07 -10.77 -16.13
N LYS A 40 -9.48 -11.54 -15.21
CA LYS A 40 -10.13 -12.65 -14.51
C LYS A 40 -10.08 -12.50 -13.00
N LEU A 41 -11.04 -13.11 -12.34
CA LEU A 41 -11.14 -13.20 -10.88
C LEU A 41 -11.01 -14.68 -10.48
N ASP A 42 -9.84 -15.26 -10.75
CA ASP A 42 -9.54 -16.68 -10.46
C ASP A 42 -8.38 -16.86 -9.45
N GLY A 43 -7.77 -15.77 -9.00
CA GLY A 43 -6.69 -15.72 -8.02
C GLY A 43 -5.29 -15.86 -8.61
N GLU A 44 -5.15 -15.98 -9.93
CA GLU A 44 -3.88 -16.23 -10.61
C GLU A 44 -3.66 -15.27 -11.78
N VAL A 45 -2.68 -14.38 -11.69
CA VAL A 45 -2.31 -13.48 -12.80
C VAL A 45 -1.62 -14.26 -13.91
N LYS A 46 -2.33 -14.52 -15.01
CA LYS A 46 -1.86 -15.32 -16.16
C LYS A 46 -1.29 -14.43 -17.26
N ASP A 47 0.04 -14.35 -17.31
CA ASP A 47 0.75 -13.40 -18.16
C ASP A 47 0.45 -13.46 -19.65
N LYS A 48 0.47 -12.27 -20.25
CA LYS A 48 1.04 -12.07 -21.58
C LYS A 48 2.42 -11.41 -21.39
N PRO A 49 3.52 -11.99 -21.90
CA PRO A 49 4.85 -11.39 -21.79
C PRO A 49 4.88 -9.95 -22.29
N GLY A 50 5.47 -9.05 -21.50
CA GLY A 50 5.58 -7.62 -21.84
C GLY A 50 4.34 -6.76 -21.53
N ALA A 51 3.32 -7.30 -20.87
CA ALA A 51 2.17 -6.53 -20.36
C ALA A 51 2.42 -5.88 -18.98
N GLU A 52 3.68 -5.86 -18.51
CA GLU A 52 4.07 -5.37 -17.19
C GLU A 52 4.13 -3.84 -17.15
N VAL A 53 3.65 -3.23 -16.06
CA VAL A 53 3.63 -1.78 -15.87
C VAL A 53 4.53 -1.38 -14.70
N ARG A 54 5.59 -0.61 -14.97
CA ARG A 54 6.52 -0.13 -13.94
C ARG A 54 6.00 1.14 -13.26
N TRP A 55 5.89 1.11 -11.93
CA TRP A 55 5.48 2.20 -11.07
C TRP A 55 6.63 2.67 -10.19
N LYS A 56 7.01 3.94 -10.26
CA LYS A 56 7.83 4.54 -9.20
C LYS A 56 6.90 4.95 -8.06
N LEU A 57 6.97 4.23 -6.94
CA LEU A 57 6.17 4.48 -5.74
C LEU A 57 7.03 5.09 -4.64
N SER A 58 6.43 5.97 -3.86
CA SER A 58 6.90 6.44 -2.57
C SER A 58 5.87 6.15 -1.47
N VAL A 59 6.36 5.86 -0.27
CA VAL A 59 5.55 5.51 0.91
C VAL A 59 5.98 6.38 2.09
N ARG A 60 5.02 7.09 2.70
CA ARG A 60 5.26 7.91 3.89
C ARG A 60 4.02 7.94 4.78
N ASN A 61 4.18 7.66 6.07
CA ASN A 61 3.06 7.60 7.04
C ASN A 61 1.90 6.71 6.53
N ASP A 62 2.24 5.52 6.03
CA ASP A 62 1.34 4.55 5.38
C ASP A 62 0.56 5.07 4.15
N ARG A 63 0.87 6.28 3.64
CA ARG A 63 0.34 6.81 2.39
C ARG A 63 1.24 6.44 1.23
N VAL A 64 0.64 5.90 0.18
CA VAL A 64 1.32 5.59 -1.08
C VAL A 64 1.06 6.73 -2.06
N ALA A 65 2.09 7.17 -2.77
CA ALA A 65 1.99 8.07 -3.91
C ALA A 65 2.97 7.61 -5.00
N GLY A 66 2.60 7.76 -6.27
CA GLY A 66 3.46 7.28 -7.34
C GLY A 66 2.96 7.62 -8.74
N ARG A 67 3.71 7.12 -9.71
CA ARG A 67 3.49 7.34 -11.14
C ARG A 67 4.20 6.28 -11.98
N LEU A 68 3.94 6.26 -13.29
CA LEU A 68 4.68 5.40 -14.22
C LEU A 68 6.17 5.76 -14.22
N ALA A 69 7.03 4.73 -14.13
CA ALA A 69 8.47 4.90 -13.96
C ALA A 69 9.18 5.41 -15.22
N GLU A 70 8.63 5.11 -16.39
CA GLU A 70 9.24 5.39 -17.70
C GLU A 70 8.80 6.73 -18.32
N LEU A 71 7.80 7.40 -17.73
CA LEU A 71 7.23 8.64 -18.29
C LEU A 71 7.78 9.91 -17.63
N LYS A 72 7.90 10.97 -18.44
CA LYS A 72 8.31 12.31 -17.99
C LYS A 72 7.16 13.02 -17.28
N GLU A 73 7.47 13.95 -16.40
CA GLU A 73 6.44 14.74 -15.72
C GLU A 73 5.62 15.55 -16.73
N ALA A 74 4.30 15.67 -16.49
CA ALA A 74 3.32 16.25 -17.40
C ALA A 74 3.16 15.58 -18.78
N ASP A 75 3.56 14.31 -18.93
CA ASP A 75 3.17 13.53 -20.10
C ASP A 75 1.63 13.36 -20.16
N PRO A 76 0.95 13.62 -21.29
CA PRO A 76 -0.50 13.38 -21.43
C PRO A 76 -0.94 11.92 -21.23
N ALA A 77 0.01 10.98 -21.26
CA ALA A 77 -0.15 9.58 -20.91
C ALA A 77 0.31 9.23 -19.49
N ASP A 78 0.68 10.19 -18.63
CA ASP A 78 1.04 9.91 -17.22
C ASP A 78 -0.18 9.35 -16.48
N HIS A 79 0.02 8.19 -15.83
CA HIS A 79 -0.92 7.69 -14.83
C HIS A 79 -0.35 8.02 -13.46
N ARG A 80 -1.21 8.54 -12.57
CA ARG A 80 -0.91 8.78 -11.16
C ARG A 80 -1.48 7.62 -10.36
N ILE A 81 -0.79 7.19 -9.33
CA ILE A 81 -1.31 6.23 -8.36
C ILE A 81 -1.13 6.76 -6.94
N GLY A 82 -2.12 6.56 -6.09
CA GLY A 82 -2.08 6.99 -4.69
C GLY A 82 -2.99 6.11 -3.84
N GLY A 83 -2.74 6.05 -2.53
CA GLY A 83 -3.46 5.14 -1.67
C GLY A 83 -2.97 5.07 -0.24
N GLU A 84 -3.33 3.99 0.44
CA GLU A 84 -2.96 3.73 1.82
C GLU A 84 -2.65 2.26 2.09
N ILE A 85 -1.85 2.03 3.13
CA ILE A 85 -1.51 0.72 3.68
C ILE A 85 -2.21 0.60 5.03
N ALA A 86 -3.13 -0.34 5.16
CA ALA A 86 -3.71 -0.68 6.44
C ALA A 86 -2.82 -1.70 7.17
N ALA A 87 -2.35 -1.32 8.36
CA ALA A 87 -1.59 -2.22 9.24
C ALA A 87 -2.40 -3.49 9.58
N GLY A 88 -1.74 -4.64 9.54
CA GLY A 88 -2.38 -5.94 9.71
C GLY A 88 -1.41 -7.11 9.58
N LYS A 89 -1.94 -8.33 9.68
CA LYS A 89 -1.17 -9.57 9.49
C LYS A 89 -1.93 -10.51 8.54
N PRO A 90 -1.74 -10.39 7.21
CA PRO A 90 -0.85 -9.45 6.50
C PRO A 90 -1.39 -8.01 6.42
N PRO A 91 -0.53 -7.01 6.13
CA PRO A 91 -0.98 -5.67 5.73
C PRO A 91 -1.82 -5.71 4.45
N VAL A 92 -2.80 -4.81 4.38
CA VAL A 92 -3.67 -4.60 3.21
C VAL A 92 -3.27 -3.29 2.54
N VAL A 93 -3.32 -3.25 1.22
CA VAL A 93 -2.97 -2.08 0.40
C VAL A 93 -4.15 -1.72 -0.47
N ALA A 94 -4.61 -0.47 -0.37
CA ALA A 94 -5.70 0.09 -1.16
C ALA A 94 -5.15 1.24 -2.02
N LEU A 95 -5.16 1.08 -3.34
CA LEU A 95 -4.65 2.07 -4.30
C LEU A 95 -5.77 2.53 -5.23
N ARG A 96 -5.65 3.78 -5.68
CA ARG A 96 -6.39 4.38 -6.79
C ARG A 96 -5.38 4.86 -7.82
N GLN A 97 -5.59 4.47 -9.07
CA GLN A 97 -4.94 5.03 -10.24
C GLN A 97 -5.88 6.03 -10.92
N ASP A 98 -5.38 7.22 -11.21
CA ASP A 98 -6.00 8.18 -12.12
C ASP A 98 -5.19 8.21 -13.41
N GLY A 99 -5.85 7.95 -14.54
CA GLY A 99 -5.23 7.85 -15.86
C GLY A 99 -5.89 8.71 -16.94
N PRO A 100 -5.32 8.73 -18.16
CA PRO A 100 -5.81 9.55 -19.26
C PRO A 100 -7.27 9.26 -19.62
N LYS A 101 -7.94 10.27 -20.20
CA LYS A 101 -9.34 10.17 -20.67
C LYS A 101 -10.33 9.75 -19.56
N GLY A 102 -10.06 10.19 -18.32
CA GLY A 102 -10.92 9.91 -17.16
C GLY A 102 -10.97 8.44 -16.75
N LEU A 103 -9.95 7.64 -17.08
CA LEU A 103 -9.81 6.30 -16.53
C LEU A 103 -9.50 6.39 -15.03
N VAL A 104 -10.28 5.69 -14.21
CA VAL A 104 -9.96 5.50 -12.78
C VAL A 104 -9.96 4.00 -12.51
N CYS A 105 -8.84 3.48 -12.01
CA CYS A 105 -8.75 2.09 -11.54
C CYS A 105 -8.52 2.08 -10.03
N PHE A 106 -9.03 1.06 -9.36
CA PHE A 106 -8.86 0.82 -7.94
C PHE A 106 -8.24 -0.56 -7.75
N TYR A 107 -7.39 -0.71 -6.75
CA TYR A 107 -6.65 -1.94 -6.45
C TYR A 107 -6.79 -2.22 -4.96
N ALA A 108 -7.24 -3.41 -4.61
CA ALA A 108 -7.30 -3.88 -3.23
C ALA A 108 -6.50 -5.19 -3.13
N GLY A 109 -5.39 -5.16 -2.39
CA GLY A 109 -4.48 -6.30 -2.26
C GLY A 109 -3.93 -6.49 -0.86
N LYS A 110 -3.21 -7.59 -0.68
CA LYS A 110 -2.55 -7.95 0.58
C LYS A 110 -1.07 -8.27 0.33
N ARG A 111 -0.20 -7.89 1.27
CA ARG A 111 1.23 -8.22 1.21
C ARG A 111 1.42 -9.71 1.50
N VAL A 112 1.88 -10.50 0.53
CA VAL A 112 2.12 -11.95 0.67
C VAL A 112 3.59 -12.31 0.87
N ALA A 113 4.51 -11.45 0.43
CA ALA A 113 5.93 -11.47 0.80
C ALA A 113 6.44 -10.04 0.99
N GLY A 114 7.62 -9.83 1.56
CA GLY A 114 8.16 -8.49 1.80
C GLY A 114 8.27 -7.62 0.54
N ASP A 115 8.41 -8.27 -0.62
CA ASP A 115 8.55 -7.70 -1.95
C ASP A 115 7.36 -8.00 -2.89
N ARG A 116 6.23 -8.56 -2.39
CA ARG A 116 5.10 -8.99 -3.22
C ARG A 116 3.73 -8.71 -2.60
N ILE A 117 2.86 -8.05 -3.37
CA ILE A 117 1.45 -7.80 -3.07
C ILE A 117 0.61 -8.48 -4.16
N VAL A 118 -0.50 -9.11 -3.78
CA VAL A 118 -1.49 -9.67 -4.73
C VAL A 118 -2.89 -9.23 -4.34
N GLY A 119 -3.78 -9.09 -5.31
CA GLY A 119 -5.14 -8.64 -5.07
C GLY A 119 -5.99 -8.53 -6.32
N THR A 120 -7.07 -7.77 -6.21
CA THR A 120 -8.05 -7.55 -7.27
C THR A 120 -8.07 -6.07 -7.66
N TRP A 121 -8.17 -5.79 -8.96
CA TRP A 121 -8.39 -4.47 -9.52
C TRP A 121 -9.80 -4.36 -10.12
N TYR A 122 -10.31 -3.12 -10.20
CA TYR A 122 -11.53 -2.78 -10.92
C TYR A 122 -11.45 -1.35 -11.46
N ASP A 123 -12.13 -1.04 -12.56
CA ASP A 123 -12.14 0.30 -13.16
C ASP A 123 -13.53 0.94 -13.20
N ASN A 124 -13.55 2.25 -13.49
CA ASN A 124 -14.78 3.03 -13.66
C ASN A 124 -15.54 2.77 -14.97
N ARG A 125 -15.18 1.70 -15.69
CA ARG A 125 -15.84 1.22 -16.93
C ARG A 125 -16.47 -0.15 -16.74
N GLY A 126 -16.33 -0.75 -15.55
CA GLY A 126 -16.90 -2.04 -15.19
C GLY A 126 -16.01 -3.25 -15.51
N ALA A 127 -14.75 -3.02 -15.86
CA ALA A 127 -13.76 -4.10 -15.95
C ALA A 127 -13.18 -4.40 -14.56
N ALA A 128 -12.77 -5.64 -14.35
CA ALA A 128 -12.12 -6.10 -13.13
C ALA A 128 -11.26 -7.34 -13.43
N GLY A 129 -10.31 -7.62 -12.55
CA GLY A 129 -9.49 -8.83 -12.61
C GLY A 129 -8.46 -8.87 -11.50
N ASP A 130 -7.53 -9.82 -11.57
CA ASP A 130 -6.49 -9.99 -10.57
C ASP A 130 -5.22 -9.19 -10.93
N PHE A 131 -4.47 -8.79 -9.91
CA PHE A 131 -3.20 -8.10 -10.07
C PHE A 131 -2.14 -8.61 -9.08
N GLU A 132 -0.89 -8.43 -9.51
CA GLU A 132 0.31 -8.62 -8.71
C GLU A 132 1.19 -7.38 -8.81
N LEU A 133 1.79 -7.00 -7.68
CA LEU A 133 2.81 -5.96 -7.56
C LEU A 133 4.06 -6.59 -6.94
N THR A 134 5.20 -6.52 -7.62
CA THR A 134 6.50 -6.97 -7.09
C THR A 134 7.53 -5.83 -7.09
N VAL A 135 8.42 -5.79 -6.10
CA VAL A 135 9.52 -4.82 -6.04
C VAL A 135 10.59 -5.19 -7.08
N GLU A 136 10.94 -4.25 -7.95
CA GLU A 136 12.07 -4.39 -8.88
C GLU A 136 13.39 -4.41 -8.08
N LYS A 137 14.13 -5.52 -8.17
CA LYS A 137 15.40 -5.69 -7.46
C LYS A 137 16.52 -5.00 -8.26
N LYS A 138 17.27 -4.15 -7.57
CA LYS A 138 18.47 -3.48 -8.10
C LYS A 138 19.65 -4.43 -8.24
#